data_AF-A0A7K0N4Z4-F1
#
_entry.id   AF-A0A7K0N4Z4-F1
#
_cell.length_a   1.000
_cell.length_b   1.000
_cell.length_c   1.000
_cell.angle_alpha   90.00
_cell.angle_beta   90.00
_cell.angle_gamma   90.00
#
_symmetry.space_group_name_H-M   'P 1'
#
loop_
_entity.id
_entity.type
_entity.pdbx_description
1 polymer ?
#
loop_
_entity_poly.entity_id
_entity_poly.type
_entity_poly.pdbx_seq_one_letter_code
_entity_poly.pdbx_strand_id
1 'polypeptide(L)' 'MDIVLISVIAVIVVAFIFDFTNGFHDAANSVATVVATRALPAKWAPTFSAVFNFLAY' A
#
# COMPACT_ATOMS: atom_id res chain seq x y z
N MET A 1 25.40 5.91 -20.59
CA MET A 1 24.49 4.89 -20.04
C MET A 1 23.50 4.54 -21.13
N ASP A 2 23.19 3.25 -21.31
CA ASP A 2 22.20 2.80 -22.30
C ASP A 2 20.83 3.41 -21.97
N ILE A 3 20.10 3.90 -22.98
CA ILE A 3 18.76 4.48 -22.84
C ILE A 3 17.79 3.48 -22.18
N VAL A 4 17.98 2.19 -22.45
CA VAL A 4 17.19 1.11 -21.86
C VAL A 4 17.42 1.06 -20.35
N LEU A 5 18.67 1.14 -19.90
CA LEU A 5 19.01 1.11 -18.48
C LEU A 5 18.42 2.30 -17.73
N ILE A 6 18.52 3.51 -18.29
CA ILE A 6 17.92 4.71 -17.70
C ILE A 6 16.40 4.56 -17.58
N SER A 7 15.75 4.05 -18.63
CA SER A 7 14.29 3.87 -18.66
C SER A 7 13.82 2.82 -17.64
N VAL A 8 14.54 1.71 -17.49
CA VAL A 8 14.23 0.67 -16.48
C VAL A 8 14.30 1.26 -15.07
N ILE A 9 15.37 2.00 -14.76
CA ILE A 9 15.51 2.64 -13.45
C ILE A 9 14.36 3.61 -13.19
N ALA A 10 14.00 4.44 -14.19
CA ALA A 10 12.89 5.38 -14.08
C ALA A 10 11.56 4.66 -13.81
N VAL A 11 11.26 3.58 -14.54
CA VAL A 11 10.03 2.79 -14.34
C VAL A 11 9.99 2.15 -12.97
N ILE A 12 11.11 1.60 -12.49
CA ILE A 12 11.18 1.03 -11.13
C ILE A 12 10.85 2.09 -10.08
N VAL A 13 11.43 3.29 -10.18
CA VAL A 13 11.15 4.39 -9.25
C VAL A 13 9.67 4.78 -9.28
N VAL A 14 9.09 4.93 -10.47
CA VAL A 14 7.67 5.25 -10.62
C VAL A 14 6.78 4.13 -10.07
N ALA A 15 7.13 2.86 -10.32
CA ALA A 15 6.40 1.70 -9.82
C ALA A 15 6.41 1.66 -8.29
N PHE A 16 7.56 1.91 -7.64
CA PHE A 16 7.64 1.99 -6.18
C PHE A 16 6.75 3.10 -5.60
N ILE A 17 6.71 4.28 -6.23
CA ILE A 17 5.83 5.39 -5.79
C ILE A 17 4.35 5.01 -5.97
N PHE A 18 4.03 4.40 -7.11
CA PHE A 18 2.68 3.97 -7.44
C PHE A 18 2.20 2.89 -6.46
N ASP A 19 2.95 1.81 -6.28
CA ASP A 19 2.59 0.71 -5.37
C ASP A 19 2.43 1.19 -3.93
N PHE A 20 3.32 2.07 -3.47
CA PHE A 20 3.18 2.68 -2.15
C PHE A 20 1.85 3.44 -2.01
N THR A 21 1.53 4.31 -2.99
CA THR A 21 0.30 5.12 -2.97
C THR A 21 -0.96 4.25 -3.04
N ASN A 22 -0.97 3.22 -3.90
CA ASN A 22 -2.09 2.28 -3.97
C ASN A 22 -2.25 1.50 -2.66
N GLY A 23 -1.16 1.08 -2.03
CA GLY A 23 -1.18 0.44 -0.72
C GLY A 23 -1.86 1.27 0.36
N PHE A 24 -1.72 2.61 0.37
CA PHE A 24 -2.48 3.47 1.31
C PHE A 24 -3.98 3.48 1.04
N HIS A 25 -4.38 3.56 -0.22
CA HIS A 25 -5.80 3.55 -0.58
C HIS A 25 -6.44 2.20 -0.25
N ASP A 26 -5.76 1.11 -0.54
CA ASP A 26 -6.20 -0.24 -0.20
C ASP A 26 -6.24 -0.44 1.32
N ALA A 27 -5.30 0.19 2.03
CA ALA A 27 -5.31 0.17 3.48
C ALA A 27 -6.54 0.87 4.06
N ALA A 28 -6.93 2.02 3.52
CA ALA A 28 -8.15 2.71 3.92
C ALA A 28 -9.41 1.88 3.61
N ASN A 29 -9.49 1.28 2.42
CA ASN A 29 -10.65 0.47 2.02
C ASN A 29 -10.82 -0.79 2.87
N SER A 30 -9.72 -1.48 3.20
CA SER A 30 -9.77 -2.73 3.97
C SER A 30 -10.14 -2.54 5.44
N VAL A 31 -9.93 -1.35 6.01
CA VAL A 31 -10.20 -1.08 7.44
C VAL A 31 -11.37 -0.16 7.71
N ALA A 32 -11.95 0.47 6.68
CA ALA A 32 -13.05 1.41 6.82
C ALA A 32 -14.22 0.84 7.63
N THR A 33 -14.65 -0.39 7.35
CA THR A 33 -15.79 -1.01 8.02
C THR A 33 -15.50 -1.33 9.49
N VAL A 34 -14.33 -1.89 9.80
CA VAL A 34 -13.97 -2.26 11.19
C VAL A 34 -13.69 -1.04 12.06
N VAL A 35 -13.19 0.05 11.48
CA VAL A 35 -13.02 1.34 12.17
C VAL A 35 -14.37 2.02 12.38
N ALA A 36 -15.23 2.06 11.36
CA ALA A 36 -16.55 2.70 11.43
C ALA A 36 -17.47 2.02 12.45
N THR A 37 -17.44 0.68 12.51
CA THR A 37 -18.19 -0.13 13.49
C THR A 37 -17.54 -0.14 14.88
N ARG A 38 -16.36 0.47 15.04
CA ARG A 38 -15.55 0.47 16.27
C ARG A 38 -15.13 -0.94 16.73
N ALA A 39 -15.12 -1.92 15.83
CA ALA A 39 -14.58 -3.25 16.09
C ALA A 39 -13.05 -3.21 16.32
N LEU A 40 -12.36 -2.28 15.67
CA LEU A 40 -10.93 -2.04 15.84
C LEU A 40 -10.67 -0.54 16.10
N PRO A 41 -9.87 -0.17 17.12
CA PRO A 41 -9.45 1.22 17.30
C PRO A 41 -8.66 1.72 16.08
N ALA A 42 -8.97 2.92 15.60
CA ALA A 42 -8.33 3.52 14.41
C ALA A 42 -6.79 3.53 14.48
N LYS A 43 -6.21 3.67 15.69
CA LYS A 43 -4.76 3.59 15.92
C LYS A 43 -4.12 2.27 15.48
N TRP A 44 -4.86 1.16 15.49
CA TRP A 44 -4.38 -0.17 15.12
C TRP A 44 -4.72 -0.57 13.69
N ALA A 45 -5.59 0.20 13.02
CA ALA A 45 -6.05 -0.09 11.66
C ALA A 45 -4.89 -0.16 10.63
N PRO A 46 -3.89 0.75 10.64
CA PRO A 46 -2.77 0.64 9.69
C PRO A 46 -1.96 -0.64 9.85
N THR A 47 -1.69 -1.06 11.09
CA THR A 47 -0.96 -2.30 11.38
C THR A 47 -1.75 -3.52 10.95
N PHE A 48 -3.06 -3.54 11.23
CA PHE A 48 -3.95 -4.61 10.78
C PHE A 48 -3.91 -4.72 9.25
N SER A 49 -4.13 -3.60 8.54
CA SER A 49 -4.12 -3.60 7.08
C SER A 49 -2.78 -4.04 6.50
N ALA A 50 -1.66 -3.52 7.02
CA ALA A 50 -0.33 -3.88 6.55
C ALA A 50 -0.03 -5.38 6.69
N VAL A 51 -0.44 -6.00 7.80
CA VAL A 51 -0.25 -7.44 8.03
C VAL A 51 -1.07 -8.26 7.05
N PHE A 52 -2.37 -7.97 6.90
CA PHE A 52 -3.23 -8.74 6.01
C PHE A 52 -2.93 -8.50 4.52
N ASN A 53 -2.54 -7.29 4.13
CA ASN A 53 -2.12 -6.98 2.77
C ASN A 53 -0.82 -7.71 2.41
N PHE A 54 0.14 -7.78 3.34
CA PHE A 54 1.36 -8.57 3.16
C PHE A 54 1.10 -10.08 3.09
N LEU A 55 0.16 -10.62 3.88
CA LEU A 55 -0.21 -12.03 3.85
C LEU A 55 -1.05 -12.43 2.63
N ALA A 56 -1.72 -11.48 1.99
CA ALA A 56 -2.59 -11.74 0.84
C ALA A 56 -1.82 -11.93 -0.47
N TYR A 57 -0.55 -11.52 -0.51
CA TYR A 57 0.38 -11.76 -1.60
C TYR A 57 1.24 -13.00 -1.29
#